data_AF-A0A934PPN9-F1
#
_entry.id   AF-A0A934PPN9-F1
#
_cell.length_a   1.000
_cell.length_b   1.000
_cell.length_c   1.000
_cell.angle_alpha   90.00
_cell.angle_beta   90.00
_cell.angle_gamma   90.00
#
_symmetry.space_group_name_H-M   'P 1'
#
loop_
_entity.id
_entity.type
_entity.pdbx_description
1 polymer ?
#
loop_
_entity_poly.entity_id
_entity_poly.type
_entity_poly.pdbx_seq_one_letter_code
_entity_poly.pdbx_strand_id
1 'polypeptide(L)'
;MKEDKKEKFKNLKIAAIGSIFILFIVFYYDYYKKKQFDKYKETFKGETIALTTRITNGKGGLLRYYFYDSNKKILSGTRKRYPKFLNKFYRVKYDLKNPKSNYIELENELKPDSLTLVKAGFTYTKYYKYDDGVTSRYLEGFKWK
;
A
#
# COMPACT_ATOMS: atom_id res chain seq x y z
N MET A 1 -54.57 -21.68 5.06
CA MET A 1 -54.01 -20.35 5.42
C MET A 1 -53.09 -20.37 6.66
N LYS A 2 -53.33 -21.19 7.70
CA LYS A 2 -52.44 -21.28 8.89
C LYS A 2 -51.12 -22.04 8.66
N GLU A 3 -51.13 -23.10 7.85
CA GLU A 3 -49.92 -23.89 7.52
C GLU A 3 -48.89 -23.10 6.72
N ASP A 4 -49.34 -22.38 5.69
CA ASP A 4 -48.50 -21.54 4.82
C ASP A 4 -47.75 -20.43 5.60
N LYS A 5 -48.41 -19.85 6.61
CA LYS A 5 -47.76 -18.91 7.56
C LYS A 5 -46.69 -19.58 8.43
N LYS A 6 -46.92 -20.84 8.83
CA LYS A 6 -46.02 -21.61 9.71
C LYS A 6 -44.76 -22.03 8.96
N GLU A 7 -44.91 -22.41 7.69
CA GLU A 7 -43.82 -22.78 6.79
C GLU A 7 -42.96 -21.58 6.41
N LYS A 8 -43.58 -20.43 6.07
CA LYS A 8 -42.86 -19.15 5.88
C LYS A 8 -42.07 -18.73 7.14
N PHE A 9 -42.63 -18.90 8.34
CA PHE A 9 -41.92 -18.59 9.59
C PHE A 9 -40.72 -19.51 9.84
N LYS A 10 -40.84 -20.80 9.47
CA LYS A 10 -39.74 -21.78 9.59
C LYS A 10 -38.62 -21.46 8.60
N ASN A 11 -38.96 -21.11 7.36
CA ASN A 11 -38.00 -20.69 6.34
C ASN A 11 -37.31 -19.37 6.72
N LEU A 12 -38.03 -18.42 7.33
CA LEU A 12 -37.46 -17.18 7.86
C LEU A 12 -36.46 -17.44 8.99
N LYS A 13 -36.77 -18.36 9.91
CA LYS A 13 -35.84 -18.76 10.99
C LYS A 13 -34.58 -19.44 10.45
N ILE A 14 -34.72 -20.34 9.47
CA ILE A 14 -33.59 -21.00 8.82
C ILE A 14 -32.71 -19.96 8.10
N ALA A 15 -33.32 -19.01 7.39
CA ALA A 15 -32.59 -17.92 6.72
C ALA A 15 -31.85 -17.03 7.72
N ALA A 16 -32.47 -16.70 8.86
CA ALA A 16 -31.84 -15.91 9.92
C ALA A 16 -30.66 -16.64 10.60
N ILE A 17 -30.78 -17.95 10.82
CA ILE A 17 -29.67 -18.76 11.35
C ILE A 17 -28.53 -18.84 10.32
N GLY A 18 -28.86 -19.02 9.04
CA GLY A 18 -27.88 -19.02 7.95
C GLY A 18 -27.11 -17.71 7.84
N SER A 19 -27.78 -16.56 7.97
CA SER A 19 -27.12 -15.25 7.90
C SER A 19 -26.17 -15.01 9.07
N ILE A 20 -26.54 -15.43 10.28
CA ILE A 20 -25.64 -15.38 11.46
C ILE A 20 -24.40 -16.26 11.23
N PHE A 21 -24.58 -17.45 10.66
CA PHE A 21 -23.46 -18.35 10.37
C PHE A 21 -22.50 -17.76 9.34
N ILE A 22 -23.02 -17.12 8.29
CA ILE A 22 -22.21 -16.41 7.29
C ILE A 22 -21.42 -15.26 7.93
N LEU A 23 -22.06 -14.47 8.80
CA LEU A 23 -21.36 -13.40 9.54
C LEU A 23 -20.22 -13.96 10.39
N PHE A 24 -20.44 -15.09 11.07
CA PHE A 24 -19.39 -15.76 11.85
C PHE A 24 -18.21 -16.19 10.98
N ILE A 25 -18.46 -16.74 9.78
CA ILE A 25 -17.39 -17.15 8.85
C ILE A 25 -16.58 -15.92 8.41
N VAL A 26 -17.25 -14.82 8.05
CA VAL A 26 -16.59 -13.57 7.65
C VAL A 26 -15.73 -13.02 8.79
N PHE A 27 -16.29 -12.91 9.99
CA PHE A 27 -15.55 -12.46 11.17
C PHE A 27 -14.35 -13.35 11.51
N TYR A 28 -14.52 -14.67 11.44
CA TYR A 28 -13.44 -15.62 11.70
C TYR A 28 -12.31 -15.49 10.68
N TYR A 29 -12.66 -15.34 9.40
CA TYR A 29 -11.70 -15.15 8.33
C TYR A 29 -10.91 -13.83 8.47
N ASP A 30 -11.58 -12.73 8.82
CA ASP A 30 -10.95 -11.44 9.08
C ASP A 30 -10.02 -11.51 10.31
N TYR A 31 -10.45 -12.17 11.38
CA TYR A 31 -9.62 -12.39 12.56
C TYR A 31 -8.36 -13.20 12.22
N TYR A 32 -8.49 -14.29 11.46
CA TYR A 32 -7.35 -15.12 11.06
C TYR A 32 -6.36 -14.34 10.19
N LYS A 33 -6.86 -13.56 9.22
CA LYS A 33 -6.03 -12.68 8.39
C LYS A 33 -5.31 -11.62 9.22
N LYS A 34 -6.01 -10.98 10.15
CA LYS A 34 -5.42 -9.97 11.04
C LYS A 34 -4.29 -10.57 11.88
N LYS A 35 -4.52 -11.74 12.48
CA LYS A 35 -3.50 -12.46 13.27
C LYS A 35 -2.27 -12.84 12.45
N GLN A 36 -2.46 -13.30 11.21
CA GLN A 36 -1.36 -13.56 10.27
C GLN A 36 -0.57 -12.28 9.97
N PHE A 37 -1.26 -11.17 9.74
CA PHE A 37 -0.64 -9.88 9.48
C PHE A 37 0.09 -9.33 10.71
N ASP A 38 -0.45 -9.49 11.92
CA ASP A 38 0.18 -9.06 13.16
C ASP A 38 1.50 -9.82 13.39
N LYS A 39 1.51 -11.15 13.21
CA LYS A 39 2.75 -11.95 13.23
C LYS A 39 3.75 -11.51 12.18
N TYR A 40 3.27 -11.17 10.98
CA TYR A 40 4.13 -10.66 9.92
C TYR A 40 4.73 -9.29 10.29
N LYS A 41 3.95 -8.43 10.95
CA LYS A 41 4.39 -7.11 11.42
C LYS A 41 5.51 -7.19 12.46
N GLU A 42 5.51 -8.22 13.30
CA GLU A 42 6.60 -8.48 14.26
C GLU A 42 7.95 -8.77 13.59
N THR A 43 7.96 -9.13 12.29
CA THR A 43 9.22 -9.41 11.57
C THR A 43 9.91 -8.17 11.00
N PHE A 44 9.27 -7.00 11.06
CA PHE A 44 9.85 -5.76 10.55
C PHE A 44 11.00 -5.29 11.43
N LYS A 45 12.11 -4.92 10.80
CA LYS A 45 13.33 -4.45 11.48
C LYS A 45 13.43 -2.94 11.58
N GLY A 46 12.67 -2.22 10.77
CA GLY A 46 12.69 -0.77 10.75
C GLY A 46 11.49 -0.19 10.03
N GLU A 47 11.28 1.09 10.27
CA GLU A 47 10.29 1.92 9.59
C GLU A 47 10.99 3.14 8.98
N THR A 48 10.62 3.53 7.76
CA THR A 48 11.15 4.72 7.10
C THR A 48 10.13 5.28 6.10
N ILE A 49 10.53 6.29 5.34
CA ILE A 49 9.74 6.92 4.30
C ILE A 49 10.13 6.34 2.94
N ALA A 50 9.13 5.93 2.17
CA ALA A 50 9.29 5.49 0.79
C ALA A 50 8.68 6.50 -0.18
N LEU A 51 9.34 6.68 -1.33
CA LEU A 51 8.80 7.38 -2.49
C LEU A 51 8.28 6.38 -3.52
N THR A 52 7.02 6.51 -3.91
CA THR A 52 6.44 5.77 -5.02
C THR A 52 6.82 6.40 -6.36
N THR A 53 7.09 5.58 -7.37
CA THR A 53 7.71 6.07 -8.62
C THR A 53 6.95 5.70 -9.88
N ARG A 54 6.59 4.43 -10.04
CA ARG A 54 5.93 3.95 -11.26
C ARG A 54 5.06 2.75 -10.99
N ILE A 55 4.05 2.58 -11.84
CA ILE A 55 3.24 1.37 -11.91
C ILE A 55 3.73 0.59 -13.13
N THR A 56 4.14 -0.67 -12.93
CA THR A 56 4.59 -1.51 -14.06
C THR A 56 3.40 -2.21 -14.71
N ASN A 57 3.33 -2.16 -16.04
CA ASN A 57 2.29 -2.83 -16.82
C ASN A 57 2.72 -4.28 -17.16
N GLY A 58 2.33 -5.23 -16.32
CA GLY A 58 2.48 -6.69 -16.56
C GLY A 58 1.37 -7.50 -15.88
N LYS A 59 1.42 -8.84 -15.91
CA LYS A 59 0.48 -9.72 -15.17
C LYS A 59 0.59 -9.43 -13.67
N GLY A 60 -0.39 -8.70 -13.12
CA GLY A 60 -0.46 -8.31 -11.70
C GLY A 60 0.25 -7.00 -11.32
N GLY A 61 0.31 -6.02 -12.24
CA GLY A 61 1.15 -4.83 -12.14
C GLY A 61 1.34 -4.19 -10.76
N LEU A 62 2.57 -3.75 -10.55
CA LEU A 62 3.13 -3.44 -9.25
C LEU A 62 3.38 -1.94 -9.17
N LEU A 63 2.92 -1.33 -8.08
CA LEU A 63 3.41 -0.02 -7.65
C LEU A 63 4.83 -0.21 -7.12
N ARG A 64 5.80 0.36 -7.83
CA ARG A 64 7.21 0.39 -7.44
C ARG A 64 7.47 1.60 -6.55
N TYR A 65 8.18 1.36 -5.48
CA TYR A 65 8.63 2.39 -4.55
C TYR A 65 10.06 2.09 -4.12
N TYR A 66 10.73 3.11 -3.60
CA TYR A 66 12.03 2.95 -2.99
C TYR A 66 12.12 3.75 -1.70
N PHE A 67 13.04 3.34 -0.85
CA PHE A 67 13.42 4.02 0.37
C PHE A 67 14.92 3.88 0.58
N TYR A 68 15.47 4.59 1.54
CA TYR A 68 16.86 4.43 1.95
C TYR A 68 16.95 3.82 3.34
N ASP A 69 17.94 2.96 3.50
CA ASP A 69 18.42 2.49 4.79
C ASP A 69 19.94 2.58 4.77
N SER A 70 20.54 3.22 5.78
CA SER A 70 22.01 3.36 5.89
C SER A 70 22.67 3.84 4.58
N ASN A 71 22.09 4.86 3.93
CA ASN A 71 22.49 5.41 2.62
C ASN A 71 22.38 4.46 1.40
N LYS A 72 21.82 3.27 1.57
CA LYS A 72 21.56 2.33 0.48
C LYS A 72 20.14 2.45 -0.02
N LYS A 73 19.99 2.66 -1.33
CA LYS A 73 18.68 2.66 -1.99
C LYS A 73 18.11 1.25 -2.06
N ILE A 74 16.92 1.05 -1.52
CA ILE A 74 16.20 -0.22 -1.54
C ILE A 74 14.97 -0.09 -2.43
N LEU A 75 14.88 -0.96 -3.44
CA LEU A 75 13.75 -1.03 -4.36
C LEU A 75 12.77 -2.11 -3.93
N SER A 76 11.48 -1.78 -3.90
CA SER A 76 10.43 -2.73 -3.56
C SER A 76 9.18 -2.50 -4.42
N GLY A 77 8.17 -3.34 -4.24
CA GLY A 77 6.91 -3.19 -4.96
C GLY A 77 5.74 -3.87 -4.26
N THR A 78 4.55 -3.33 -4.47
CA THR A 78 3.30 -3.89 -3.94
C THR A 78 2.26 -4.03 -5.05
N ARG A 79 1.37 -5.02 -4.92
CA ARG A 79 0.28 -5.30 -5.88
C ARG A 79 -0.89 -4.33 -5.66
N LYS A 80 -0.64 -3.04 -5.81
CA LYS A 80 -1.66 -1.98 -5.81
C LYS A 80 -1.42 -1.14 -7.06
N ARG A 81 -2.46 -0.91 -7.85
CA ARG A 81 -2.32 -0.44 -9.24
C ARG A 81 -2.99 0.90 -9.50
N TYR A 82 -3.17 1.71 -8.47
CA TYR A 82 -3.90 2.97 -8.56
C TYR A 82 -2.94 4.13 -8.83
N PRO A 83 -3.12 4.88 -9.94
CA PRO A 83 -2.28 6.04 -10.27
C PRO A 83 -2.21 7.11 -9.16
N LYS A 84 -3.25 7.20 -8.32
CA LYS A 84 -3.32 8.14 -7.19
C LYS A 84 -2.18 8.02 -6.18
N PHE A 85 -1.47 6.89 -6.18
CA PHE A 85 -0.35 6.61 -5.30
C PHE A 85 1.01 6.96 -5.90
N LEU A 86 1.10 7.45 -7.14
CA LEU A 86 2.36 7.79 -7.79
C LEU A 86 2.97 9.09 -7.26
N ASN A 87 4.31 9.15 -7.20
CA ASN A 87 5.09 10.32 -6.83
C ASN A 87 4.72 10.91 -5.46
N LYS A 88 4.46 10.04 -4.49
CA LYS A 88 4.01 10.40 -3.14
C LYS A 88 4.82 9.66 -2.10
N PHE A 89 4.91 10.26 -0.92
CA PHE A 89 5.61 9.68 0.21
C PHE A 89 4.65 8.87 1.07
N TYR A 90 5.10 7.70 1.51
CA TYR A 90 4.36 6.82 2.39
C TYR A 90 5.28 6.20 3.42
N ARG A 91 4.70 5.72 4.52
CA ARG A 91 5.45 4.94 5.50
C ARG A 91 5.71 3.54 4.93
N VAL A 92 6.93 3.05 5.09
CA VAL A 92 7.30 1.67 4.78
C VAL A 92 7.88 1.01 6.02
N LYS A 93 7.48 -0.24 6.25
CA LYS A 93 8.08 -1.14 7.23
C LYS A 93 8.83 -2.21 6.48
N TYR A 94 10.07 -2.46 6.85
CA TYR A 94 10.97 -3.27 6.05
C TYR A 94 11.75 -4.29 6.87
N ASP A 95 12.15 -5.37 6.18
CA ASP A 95 13.14 -6.33 6.65
C ASP A 95 14.22 -6.47 5.56
N LEU A 96 15.43 -6.05 5.88
CA LEU A 96 16.58 -6.12 4.96
C LEU A 96 16.96 -7.56 4.62
N LYS A 97 16.71 -8.53 5.51
CA LYS A 97 16.99 -9.94 5.26
C LYS A 97 15.95 -10.57 4.34
N ASN A 98 14.73 -10.05 4.33
CA ASN A 98 13.65 -10.53 3.48
C ASN A 98 12.91 -9.38 2.79
N PRO A 99 13.46 -8.83 1.68
CA PRO A 99 12.87 -7.69 0.97
C PRO A 99 11.45 -7.96 0.42
N LYS A 100 11.07 -9.22 0.25
CA LYS A 100 9.70 -9.59 -0.15
C LYS A 100 8.68 -9.29 0.95
N SER A 101 9.14 -9.19 2.20
CA SER A 101 8.34 -8.84 3.36
C SER A 101 8.19 -7.32 3.58
N ASN A 102 8.67 -6.49 2.67
CA ASN A 102 8.50 -5.04 2.81
C ASN A 102 7.03 -4.65 2.63
N TYR A 103 6.53 -3.84 3.56
CA TYR A 103 5.14 -3.40 3.60
C TYR A 103 5.05 -1.87 3.53
N ILE A 104 4.24 -1.36 2.61
CA ILE A 104 4.01 0.08 2.43
C ILE A 104 2.57 0.43 2.82
N GLU A 105 2.41 1.42 3.67
CA GLU A 105 1.12 1.90 4.18
C GLU A 105 0.54 2.95 3.22
N LEU A 106 -0.27 2.51 2.25
CA LEU A 106 -0.83 3.39 1.21
C LEU A 106 -2.11 4.15 1.63
N GLU A 107 -2.64 3.87 2.82
CA GLU A 107 -3.85 4.51 3.33
C GLU A 107 -3.59 5.97 3.71
N ASN A 108 -2.37 6.26 4.20
CA ASN A 108 -1.98 7.58 4.69
C ASN A 108 -0.79 8.12 3.89
N GLU A 109 -1.08 9.04 2.96
CA GLU A 109 -0.03 9.82 2.29
C GLU A 109 0.70 10.71 3.30
N LEU A 110 2.02 10.70 3.26
CA LEU A 110 2.86 11.57 4.07
C LEU A 110 3.20 12.84 3.30
N LYS A 111 3.20 13.97 4.00
CA LYS A 111 3.75 15.26 3.53
C LYS A 111 4.95 15.65 4.42
N PRO A 112 6.05 14.90 4.37
CA PRO A 112 7.20 15.17 5.22
C PRO A 112 7.86 16.49 4.83
N ASP A 113 8.36 17.21 5.83
CA ASP A 113 9.23 18.36 5.58
C ASP A 113 10.59 17.93 5.00
N SER A 114 11.34 18.91 4.49
CA SER A 114 12.64 18.67 3.85
C SER A 114 13.65 18.02 4.80
N LEU A 115 13.65 18.38 6.09
CA LEU A 115 14.59 17.82 7.08
C LEU A 115 14.32 16.34 7.31
N THR A 116 13.03 15.97 7.40
CA THR A 116 12.57 14.60 7.55
C THR A 116 12.95 13.75 6.34
N LEU A 117 12.82 14.30 5.12
CA LEU A 117 13.25 13.63 3.90
C LEU A 117 14.77 13.42 3.86
N VAL A 118 15.56 14.43 4.24
CA VAL A 118 17.03 14.31 4.31
C VAL A 118 17.45 13.26 5.35
N LYS A 119 16.83 13.26 6.53
CA LYS A 119 17.07 12.21 7.55
C LYS A 119 16.69 10.82 7.06
N ALA A 120 15.66 10.71 6.23
CA ALA A 120 15.26 9.48 5.57
C ALA A 120 16.14 9.10 4.36
N GLY A 121 17.23 9.84 4.10
CA GLY A 121 18.22 9.55 3.06
C GLY A 121 17.89 10.13 1.68
N PHE A 122 16.82 10.92 1.54
CA PHE A 122 16.49 11.58 0.28
C PHE A 122 17.32 12.84 0.07
N THR A 123 17.58 13.13 -1.20
CA THR A 123 18.28 14.33 -1.63
C THR A 123 17.40 15.14 -2.56
N TYR A 124 17.44 16.46 -2.41
CA TYR A 124 16.78 17.36 -3.34
C TYR A 124 17.73 17.68 -4.48
N THR A 125 17.44 17.13 -5.67
CA THR A 125 18.35 17.18 -6.81
C THR A 125 17.76 17.98 -7.97
N LYS A 126 18.62 18.74 -8.63
CA LYS A 126 18.29 19.46 -9.86
C LYS A 126 18.13 18.45 -11.00
N TYR A 127 17.14 18.66 -11.86
CA TYR A 127 16.97 17.91 -13.09
C TYR A 127 16.64 18.85 -14.24
N TYR A 128 16.89 18.38 -15.45
CA TYR A 128 16.60 19.10 -16.68
C TYR A 128 15.62 18.29 -17.52
N LYS A 129 14.58 18.94 -18.05
CA LYS A 129 13.65 18.36 -19.01
C LYS A 129 13.74 19.17 -20.29
N TYR A 130 14.06 18.53 -21.41
CA TYR A 130 14.02 19.19 -22.71
C TYR A 130 12.56 19.50 -23.09
N ASP A 131 12.28 20.75 -23.44
CA ASP A 131 11.00 21.21 -23.97
C ASP A 131 11.11 21.33 -25.49
N ASP A 132 10.60 20.32 -26.19
CA ASP A 132 10.63 20.19 -27.66
C ASP A 132 9.52 20.96 -28.37
N GLY A 133 8.61 21.59 -27.62
CA GLY A 133 7.44 22.27 -28.18
C GLY A 133 7.56 23.78 -28.26
N VAL A 134 7.93 24.45 -27.15
CA VAL A 134 7.78 25.91 -27.04
C VAL A 134 9.12 26.63 -27.05
N THR A 135 10.07 26.16 -26.24
CA THR A 135 11.32 26.89 -26.01
C THR A 135 12.54 26.27 -26.67
N SER A 136 12.47 25.01 -27.11
CA SER A 136 13.62 24.22 -27.63
C SER A 136 14.82 24.26 -26.68
N ARG A 137 14.55 24.30 -25.38
CA ARG A 137 15.55 24.47 -24.31
C ARG A 137 15.31 23.48 -23.19
N TYR A 138 16.34 23.29 -22.37
CA TYR A 138 16.21 22.53 -21.14
C TYR A 138 15.57 23.38 -20.05
N LEU A 139 14.40 22.95 -19.59
CA LEU A 139 13.74 23.49 -18.42
C LEU A 139 14.36 22.86 -17.17
N GLU A 140 14.85 23.73 -16.29
CA GLU A 140 15.35 23.34 -14.99
C GLU A 140 14.19 23.07 -14.02
N GLY A 141 14.32 22.02 -13.23
CA GLY A 141 13.43 21.74 -12.11
C GLY A 141 14.15 21.04 -10.98
N PHE A 142 13.45 20.83 -9.86
CA PHE A 142 13.99 20.12 -8.71
C PHE A 142 13.05 19.00 -8.28
N LYS A 143 13.61 17.91 -7.79
CA LYS A 143 12.83 16.77 -7.26
C LYS A 143 13.57 16.05 -6.16
N TRP A 144 12.81 15.39 -5.30
CA TRP A 144 13.34 14.44 -4.32
C TRP A 144 13.76 13.14 -5.00
N LYS A 145 14.96 12.66 -4.67
CA LYS A 145 15.53 11.40 -5.16
C LYS A 145 16.25 10.64 -4.06
#